data_AF-A0AB39NDY2-F1
#
_entry.id   AF-A0AB39NDY2-F1
#
_cell.length_a   1.000
_cell.length_b   1.000
_cell.length_c   1.000
_cell.angle_alpha   90.00
_cell.angle_beta   90.00
_cell.angle_gamma   90.00
#
_symmetry.space_group_name_H-M   'P 1'
#
loop_
_entity.id
_entity.type
_entity.pdbx_description
1 polymer ?
#
loop_
_entity_poly.entity_id
_entity_poly.type
_entity_poly.pdbx_seq_one_letter_code
_entity_poly.pdbx_strand_id
1 'polypeptide(L)'
;MVPATRPSSAPTAWPSAAGAGVPLQHTVPVPYDDSTDDDEQAAARLALSLDGAAARAPWAVVVKTVQGEGDVHPARPAWLRALAAWTREHGALLIVDDIQTGCGHTGPFFSFEPAGIVPDIICLSTPSAGTGHRWHSP
;
A
#
# COMPACT_ATOMS: atom_id res chain seq x y z
N MET A 1 -25.74 -21.93 26.25
CA MET A 1 -24.35 -21.76 25.76
C MET A 1 -24.44 -21.44 24.28
N VAL A 2 -24.48 -20.14 23.94
CA VAL A 2 -24.61 -19.63 22.56
C VAL A 2 -23.21 -19.23 22.09
N PRO A 3 -22.74 -19.65 20.90
CA PRO A 3 -21.42 -19.26 20.43
C PRO A 3 -21.42 -17.77 20.06
N ALA A 4 -20.37 -17.06 20.47
CA ALA A 4 -20.20 -15.64 20.17
C ALA A 4 -19.96 -15.47 18.66
N THR A 5 -20.87 -14.77 17.99
CA THR A 5 -20.67 -14.26 16.63
C THR A 5 -19.65 -13.11 16.69
N ARG A 6 -18.59 -13.18 15.88
CA ARG A 6 -17.64 -12.06 15.70
C ARG A 6 -18.40 -10.87 15.08
N PRO A 7 -18.35 -9.67 15.66
CA PRO A 7 -18.91 -8.50 15.01
C PRO A 7 -18.09 -8.12 13.77
N SER A 8 -18.82 -7.72 12.73
CA SER A 8 -18.37 -7.15 11.46
C SER A 8 -17.39 -5.99 11.66
N SER A 9 -16.37 -5.93 10.81
CA SER A 9 -15.25 -4.99 10.81
C SER A 9 -15.69 -3.53 10.68
N ALA A 10 -15.49 -2.75 11.74
CA ALA A 10 -15.37 -1.29 11.64
C ALA A 10 -14.08 -0.94 10.86
N PRO A 11 -14.03 0.18 10.13
CA PRO A 11 -12.79 0.65 9.50
C PRO A 11 -11.77 0.90 10.60
N THR A 12 -10.80 0.00 10.72
CA THR A 12 -9.73 0.14 11.70
C THR A 12 -8.81 1.22 11.16
N ALA A 13 -8.89 2.42 11.73
CA ALA A 13 -7.87 3.43 11.50
C ALA A 13 -6.50 2.82 11.88
N TRP A 14 -5.59 2.79 10.91
CA TRP A 14 -4.29 2.17 11.07
C TRP A 14 -3.48 2.90 12.16
N PRO A 15 -2.90 2.20 13.15
CA PRO A 15 -2.18 2.83 14.26
C PRO A 15 -1.05 3.79 13.83
N SER A 16 -0.39 3.54 12.69
CA SER A 16 0.67 4.41 12.12
C SER A 16 0.16 5.57 11.25
N ALA A 17 -1.15 5.80 11.11
CA ALA A 17 -1.65 6.97 10.38
C ALA A 17 -1.36 8.30 11.11
N ALA A 18 -0.94 8.25 12.38
CA ALA A 18 -0.41 9.39 13.12
C ALA A 18 1.07 9.62 12.74
N GLY A 19 1.32 10.25 11.59
CA GLY A 19 2.67 10.66 11.23
C GLY A 19 3.28 11.54 12.31
N ALA A 20 4.40 11.12 12.92
CA ALA A 20 5.16 11.87 13.95
C ALA A 20 4.32 12.47 15.11
N GLY A 21 3.12 11.94 15.39
CA GLY A 21 2.19 12.49 16.40
C GLY A 21 1.36 13.71 15.95
N VAL A 22 1.38 14.06 14.66
CA VAL A 22 0.56 15.13 14.08
C VAL A 22 -0.58 14.51 13.24
N PRO A 23 -1.82 15.01 13.37
CA PRO A 23 -2.92 14.54 12.52
C PRO A 23 -2.67 14.81 11.03
N LEU A 24 -2.88 13.81 10.18
CA LEU A 24 -2.86 13.98 8.73
C LEU A 24 -4.18 14.62 8.27
N GLN A 25 -4.21 15.95 8.16
CA GLN A 25 -5.44 16.72 7.91
C GLN A 25 -6.03 16.56 6.49
N HIS A 26 -5.28 15.98 5.56
CA HIS A 26 -5.65 15.88 4.14
C HIS A 26 -5.43 14.47 3.58
N THR A 27 -5.52 13.46 4.44
CA THR A 27 -5.35 12.06 4.05
C THR A 27 -6.57 11.28 4.48
N VAL A 28 -7.07 10.45 3.58
CA VAL A 28 -8.18 9.54 3.86
C VAL A 28 -7.65 8.12 3.73
N PRO A 29 -7.68 7.30 4.80
CA PRO A 29 -7.29 5.90 4.70
C PRO A 29 -8.37 5.14 3.92
N VAL A 30 -7.92 4.30 2.99
CA VAL A 30 -8.78 3.39 2.22
C VAL A 30 -8.47 1.93 2.61
N PRO A 31 -9.45 1.01 2.52
CA PRO A 31 -9.22 -0.41 2.73
C PRO A 31 -8.09 -0.94 1.84
N TYR A 32 -7.26 -1.82 2.41
CA TYR A 32 -6.21 -2.51 1.68
C TYR A 32 -6.76 -3.74 0.95
N ASP A 33 -5.90 -4.39 0.15
CA ASP A 33 -6.23 -5.64 -0.54
C ASP A 33 -6.72 -6.72 0.45
N ASP A 34 -7.89 -7.30 0.16
CA ASP A 34 -8.50 -8.38 0.94
C ASP A 34 -8.35 -9.71 0.19
N SER A 35 -7.59 -10.64 0.77
CA SER A 35 -7.33 -11.95 0.18
C SER A 35 -8.58 -12.83 0.01
N THR A 36 -9.71 -12.47 0.61
CA THR A 36 -10.98 -13.19 0.46
C THR A 36 -11.73 -12.83 -0.82
N ASP A 37 -11.39 -11.71 -1.44
CA ASP A 37 -11.97 -11.29 -2.72
C ASP A 37 -11.28 -12.00 -3.89
N ASP A 38 -12.01 -12.24 -4.98
CA ASP A 38 -11.37 -12.47 -6.27
C ASP A 38 -10.83 -11.15 -6.87
N ASP A 39 -10.10 -11.23 -7.98
CA ASP A 39 -9.44 -10.06 -8.59
C ASP A 39 -10.45 -8.98 -9.05
N GLU A 40 -11.65 -9.37 -9.49
CA GLU A 40 -12.68 -8.45 -9.96
C GLU A 40 -13.34 -7.73 -8.78
N GLN A 41 -13.67 -8.47 -7.73
CA GLN A 41 -14.22 -7.95 -6.48
C GLN A 41 -13.24 -6.96 -5.83
N ALA A 42 -11.95 -7.31 -5.79
CA ALA A 42 -10.91 -6.48 -5.22
C ALA A 42 -10.77 -5.15 -5.97
N ALA A 43 -10.77 -5.20 -7.31
CA ALA A 43 -10.73 -4.00 -8.15
C ALA A 43 -11.98 -3.12 -7.96
N ALA A 44 -13.17 -3.72 -7.91
CA ALA A 44 -14.43 -2.99 -7.72
C ALA A 44 -14.49 -2.30 -6.35
N ARG A 45 -14.08 -3.01 -5.27
CA ARG A 45 -14.02 -2.42 -3.92
C ARG A 45 -12.98 -1.31 -3.81
N LEU A 46 -11.84 -1.46 -4.48
CA LEU A 46 -10.81 -0.43 -4.54
C LEU A 46 -11.36 0.85 -5.19
N ALA A 47 -11.95 0.74 -6.37
CA ALA A 47 -12.53 1.89 -7.08
C ALA A 47 -13.62 2.57 -6.23
N LEU A 48 -14.56 1.80 -5.68
CA LEU A 48 -15.60 2.32 -4.80
C LEU A 48 -15.02 3.07 -3.58
N SER A 49 -13.95 2.53 -2.99
CA SER A 49 -13.30 3.14 -1.83
C SER A 49 -12.59 4.44 -2.19
N LEU A 50 -11.89 4.48 -3.33
CA LEU A 50 -11.16 5.67 -3.78
C LEU A 50 -12.10 6.78 -4.25
N ASP A 51 -13.16 6.43 -4.99
CA ASP A 51 -14.18 7.37 -5.46
C ASP A 51 -14.98 7.95 -4.28
N GLY A 52 -15.21 7.14 -3.25
CA GLY A 52 -15.90 7.53 -2.01
C GLY A 52 -15.01 8.22 -0.97
N ALA A 53 -13.69 8.23 -1.15
CA ALA A 53 -12.75 8.73 -0.15
C ALA A 53 -12.87 10.24 0.08
N ALA A 54 -13.18 11.01 -0.96
CA ALA A 54 -13.30 12.45 -0.88
C ALA A 54 -14.30 13.00 -1.92
N ALA A 55 -14.76 14.23 -1.72
CA ALA A 55 -15.68 14.91 -2.66
C ALA A 55 -15.10 15.12 -4.07
N ARG A 56 -13.81 14.90 -4.25
CA ARG A 56 -13.07 15.00 -5.51
C ARG A 56 -11.93 13.98 -5.48
N ALA A 57 -11.51 13.54 -6.66
CA ALA A 57 -10.37 12.64 -6.79
C ALA A 57 -9.14 13.21 -6.04
N PRO A 58 -8.36 12.36 -5.36
CA PRO A 58 -7.17 12.75 -4.65
C PRO A 58 -6.06 13.14 -5.64
N TRP A 59 -5.15 14.00 -5.20
CA TRP A 59 -3.96 14.36 -5.98
C TRP A 59 -2.93 13.22 -6.08
N ALA A 60 -2.91 12.34 -5.07
CA ALA A 60 -1.98 11.23 -4.98
C ALA A 60 -2.57 10.10 -4.14
N VAL A 61 -2.14 8.89 -4.45
CA VAL A 61 -2.35 7.70 -3.62
C VAL A 61 -0.98 7.19 -3.18
N VAL A 62 -0.83 6.99 -1.86
CA VAL A 62 0.38 6.40 -1.26
C VAL A 62 0.06 4.98 -0.84
N VAL A 63 0.88 4.01 -1.27
CA VAL A 63 0.65 2.59 -1.00
C VAL A 63 1.95 1.86 -0.64
N LYS A 64 1.87 0.97 0.35
CA LYS A 64 2.88 -0.07 0.59
C LYS A 64 2.47 -1.33 -0.17
N THR A 65 3.38 -1.93 -0.94
CA THR A 65 3.12 -3.20 -1.66
C THR A 65 3.07 -4.40 -0.72
N VAL A 66 3.70 -4.30 0.45
CA VAL A 66 3.56 -5.23 1.56
C VAL A 66 3.41 -4.41 2.83
N GLN A 67 2.33 -4.63 3.57
CA GLN A 67 2.18 -4.06 4.91
C GLN A 67 2.90 -4.97 5.91
N GLY A 68 3.78 -4.40 6.76
CA GLY A 68 4.61 -5.16 7.70
C GLY A 68 4.43 -4.79 9.18
N GLU A 69 3.73 -3.70 9.50
CA GLU A 69 3.44 -3.33 10.89
C GLU A 69 2.33 -4.21 11.48
N GLY A 70 2.72 -5.34 12.07
CA GLY A 70 1.85 -6.29 12.79
C GLY A 70 1.97 -7.69 12.21
N ASP A 71 1.39 -7.87 11.03
CA ASP A 71 1.48 -9.08 10.22
C ASP A 71 1.93 -8.71 8.79
N VAL A 72 2.44 -9.69 8.04
CA VAL A 72 2.91 -9.50 6.67
C VAL A 72 1.74 -9.69 5.71
N HIS A 73 1.27 -8.61 5.08
CA HIS A 73 0.19 -8.61 4.10
C HIS A 73 0.68 -8.09 2.74
N PRO A 74 1.10 -8.97 1.81
CA PRO A 74 1.45 -8.58 0.44
C PRO A 74 0.19 -8.28 -0.38
N ALA A 75 0.16 -7.13 -1.06
CA ALA A 75 -0.87 -6.87 -2.07
C ALA A 75 -0.70 -7.81 -3.26
N ARG A 76 -1.82 -8.29 -3.78
CA ARG A 76 -1.83 -9.11 -4.99
C ARG A 76 -1.44 -8.26 -6.21
N PRO A 77 -0.71 -8.83 -7.18
CA PRO A 77 -0.36 -8.14 -8.42
C PRO A 77 -1.55 -7.56 -9.17
N ALA A 78 -2.70 -8.25 -9.17
CA ALA A 78 -3.91 -7.78 -9.83
C ALA A 78 -4.48 -6.50 -9.17
N TRP A 79 -4.51 -6.47 -7.84
CA TRP A 79 -4.94 -5.29 -7.09
C TRP A 79 -4.02 -4.09 -7.30
N LEU A 80 -2.70 -4.31 -7.31
CA LEU A 80 -1.71 -3.26 -7.61
C LEU A 80 -1.87 -2.69 -9.03
N ARG A 81 -2.16 -3.55 -10.01
CA ARG A 81 -2.47 -3.10 -11.39
C ARG A 81 -3.77 -2.31 -11.46
N ALA A 82 -4.81 -2.74 -10.75
CA ALA A 82 -6.08 -2.01 -10.67
C ALA A 82 -5.87 -0.61 -10.05
N LEU A 83 -5.06 -0.52 -8.98
CA LEU A 83 -4.70 0.76 -8.36
C LEU A 83 -3.98 1.68 -9.34
N ALA A 84 -2.95 1.17 -10.02
CA ALA A 84 -2.20 1.95 -11.01
C ALA A 84 -3.05 2.39 -12.21
N ALA A 85 -4.00 1.55 -12.64
CA ALA A 85 -4.95 1.92 -13.68
C ALA A 85 -5.88 3.06 -13.21
N TRP A 86 -6.41 2.95 -12.00
CA TRP A 86 -7.30 3.95 -11.42
C TRP A 86 -6.60 5.31 -11.24
N THR A 87 -5.37 5.33 -10.73
CA THR A 87 -4.61 6.60 -10.56
C THR A 87 -4.37 7.29 -11.91
N ARG A 88 -4.00 6.52 -12.93
CA ARG A 88 -3.81 7.03 -14.29
C ARG A 88 -5.09 7.59 -14.90
N GLU A 89 -6.23 6.92 -14.69
CA GLU A 89 -7.54 7.38 -15.17
C GLU A 89 -7.96 8.71 -14.54
N HIS A 90 -7.65 8.90 -13.26
CA HIS A 90 -8.05 10.08 -12.50
C HIS A 90 -7.01 11.21 -12.48
N GLY A 91 -5.85 11.01 -13.12
CA GLY A 91 -4.75 11.97 -13.09
C GLY A 91 -4.12 12.14 -11.69
N ALA A 92 -4.28 11.13 -10.83
CA ALA A 92 -3.66 11.09 -9.50
C ALA A 92 -2.26 10.47 -9.59
N LEU A 93 -1.34 10.96 -8.76
CA LEU A 93 0.00 10.35 -8.65
C LEU A 93 -0.08 9.01 -7.91
N LEU A 94 0.61 8.01 -8.42
CA LEU A 94 0.88 6.77 -7.69
C LEU A 94 2.23 6.86 -6.99
N ILE A 95 2.21 6.85 -5.66
CA ILE A 95 3.38 6.87 -4.79
C ILE A 95 3.51 5.50 -4.12
N VAL A 96 4.61 4.80 -4.37
CA VAL A 96 4.90 3.55 -3.66
C VAL A 96 5.86 3.83 -2.50
N ASP A 97 5.40 3.54 -1.29
CA ASP A 97 6.25 3.51 -0.09
C ASP A 97 6.96 2.16 -0.02
N ASP A 98 8.21 2.15 -0.49
CA ASP A 98 9.06 0.96 -0.58
C ASP A 98 10.19 0.97 0.47
N ILE A 99 10.04 1.76 1.54
CA ILE A 99 11.06 1.96 2.58
C ILE A 99 11.44 0.65 3.29
N GLN A 100 10.47 -0.23 3.53
CA GLN A 100 10.67 -1.49 4.26
C GLN A 100 10.84 -2.70 3.35
N THR A 101 10.26 -2.65 2.15
CA THR A 101 10.10 -3.79 1.25
C THR A 101 11.07 -3.76 0.07
N GLY A 102 11.58 -2.58 -0.27
CA GLY A 102 12.50 -2.39 -1.38
C GLY A 102 13.91 -2.84 -1.07
N CYS A 103 14.85 -2.50 -1.95
CA CYS A 103 16.27 -2.85 -1.82
C CYS A 103 16.53 -4.35 -1.63
N GLY A 104 15.74 -5.22 -2.28
CA GLY A 104 15.93 -6.66 -2.26
C GLY A 104 15.26 -7.42 -1.11
N HIS A 105 14.55 -6.75 -0.19
CA HIS A 105 13.92 -7.43 0.95
C HIS A 105 12.78 -8.38 0.51
N THR A 106 12.16 -8.14 -0.65
CA THR A 106 11.17 -9.03 -1.26
C THR A 106 11.72 -9.87 -2.42
N GLY A 107 13.03 -9.84 -2.68
CA GLY A 107 13.70 -10.49 -3.82
C GLY A 107 14.14 -9.47 -4.89
N PRO A 108 13.21 -8.86 -5.64
CA PRO A 108 13.54 -7.80 -6.60
C PRO A 108 14.01 -6.50 -5.92
N PHE A 109 14.63 -5.58 -6.68
CA PHE A 109 15.09 -4.32 -6.12
C PHE A 109 13.91 -3.45 -5.66
N PHE A 110 12.85 -3.40 -6.47
CA PHE A 110 11.58 -2.79 -6.10
C PHE A 110 10.51 -3.84 -5.86
N SER A 111 9.74 -3.67 -4.79
CA SER A 111 8.71 -4.63 -4.40
C SER A 111 7.54 -4.74 -5.37
N PHE A 112 7.32 -3.73 -6.22
CA PHE A 112 6.24 -3.68 -7.20
C PHE A 112 6.59 -4.29 -8.56
N GLU A 113 7.84 -4.69 -8.80
CA GLU A 113 8.28 -5.27 -10.08
C GLU A 113 7.40 -6.45 -10.55
N PRO A 114 7.02 -7.42 -9.70
CA PRO A 114 6.18 -8.55 -10.13
C PRO A 114 4.77 -8.14 -10.58
N ALA A 115 4.29 -6.96 -10.16
CA ALA A 115 3.00 -6.43 -10.60
C ALA A 115 3.07 -5.79 -11.99
N GLY A 116 4.26 -5.44 -12.47
CA GLY A 116 4.47 -4.79 -13.76
C GLY A 116 3.96 -3.35 -13.81
N ILE A 117 3.84 -2.68 -12.66
CA ILE A 117 3.38 -1.30 -12.56
C ILE A 117 4.57 -0.32 -12.59
N VAL A 118 4.28 0.92 -12.98
CA VAL A 118 5.26 2.02 -13.00
C VAL A 118 4.70 3.16 -12.14
N PRO A 119 5.14 3.31 -10.88
CA PRO A 119 4.72 4.41 -10.03
C PRO A 119 5.39 5.74 -10.44
N ASP A 120 4.75 6.86 -10.10
CA ASP A 120 5.27 8.20 -10.36
C ASP A 120 6.38 8.59 -9.38
N ILE A 121 6.25 8.15 -8.12
CA ILE A 121 7.23 8.40 -7.05
C ILE A 121 7.44 7.11 -6.27
N ILE A 122 8.69 6.85 -5.89
CA ILE A 122 9.08 5.72 -5.04
C ILE A 122 9.79 6.27 -3.80
N CYS A 123 9.25 6.00 -2.62
CA CYS A 123 9.95 6.28 -1.38
C CYS A 123 10.87 5.10 -1.06
N LEU A 124 12.16 5.39 -0.92
CA LEU A 124 13.17 4.40 -0.55
C LEU A 124 13.88 4.86 0.72
N SER A 125 14.36 3.89 1.47
CA SER A 125 15.35 4.09 2.52
C SER A 125 16.51 3.15 2.28
N THR A 126 17.68 3.50 2.78
CA THR A 126 18.76 2.52 2.93
C THR A 126 18.25 1.33 3.76
N PRO A 127 18.63 0.08 3.40
CA PRO A 127 18.55 -1.04 4.32
C PRO A 127 19.12 -0.57 5.65
N SER A 128 18.44 -0.83 6.76
CA SER A 128 18.89 -0.40 8.08
C SER A 128 20.41 -0.59 8.20
N ALA A 129 21.11 0.48 8.58
CA ALA A 129 22.57 0.60 8.57
C ALA A 129 23.25 -0.32 9.60
N GLY A 130 23.00 -1.63 9.53
CA GLY A 130 23.47 -2.67 10.44
C GLY A 130 24.48 -3.63 9.81
N THR A 131 24.78 -3.51 8.52
CA THR A 131 25.87 -4.27 7.88
C THR A 131 26.77 -3.35 7.08
N GLY A 132 27.90 -2.98 7.69
CA GLY A 132 29.02 -2.30 7.04
C GLY A 132 29.75 -3.21 6.05
N HIS A 133 29.08 -3.69 5.01
CA HIS A 133 29.78 -4.26 3.88
C HIS A 133 30.21 -3.12 2.96
N ARG A 134 31.50 -2.78 3.10
CA ARG A 134 32.22 -1.89 2.19
C ARG A 134 31.92 -2.28 0.75
N TRP A 135 31.45 -1.31 -0.03
CA TRP A 135 31.63 -1.34 -1.47
C TRP A 135 33.13 -1.31 -1.77
N HIS A 136 33.71 -2.47 -1.98
CA HIS A 136 34.98 -2.60 -2.66
C HIS A 136 34.72 -3.22 -4.03
N SER A 137 34.95 -2.39 -5.05
CA SER A 137 35.26 -2.78 -6.43
C SER A 137 36.44 -1.90 -6.86
N PRO A 138 37.32 -2.35 -7.76
CA PRO A 138 37.02 -3.08 -8.99
C PRO A 138 37.21 -4.60 -8.89
#